data_AF-V6DR19-F1
#
_entry.id   AF-V6DR19-F1
#
_cell.length_a   1.000
_cell.length_b   1.000
_cell.length_c   1.000
_cell.angle_alpha   90.00
_cell.angle_beta   90.00
_cell.angle_gamma   90.00
#
_symmetry.space_group_name_H-M   'P 1'
#
loop_
_entity.id
_entity.type
_entity.pdbx_description
1 polymer ?
#
loop_
_entity_poly.entity_id
_entity_poly.type
_entity_poly.pdbx_seq_one_letter_code
_entity_poly.pdbx_strand_id
1 'polypeptide(L)' 'MFTDEISKRSHRLEVADNLEIFIDGKRLPGKIVSLDNRELLFLDNYGYHLRIDAVNQLPISVYDEADDRVYPLEKLN' A
#
# COMPACT_ATOMS: atom_id res chain seq x y z
N MET A 1 -7.22 -5.76 0.49
CA MET A 1 -6.99 -6.30 -0.87
C MET A 1 -7.27 -5.17 -1.85
N PHE A 2 -6.57 -5.11 -2.96
CA PHE A 2 -6.88 -4.20 -4.05
C PHE A 2 -6.84 -4.94 -5.39
N THR A 3 -7.46 -4.39 -6.42
CA THR A 3 -7.48 -5.01 -7.76
C THR A 3 -6.83 -4.07 -8.76
N ASP A 4 -5.85 -4.57 -9.50
CA ASP A 4 -5.35 -3.90 -10.69
C ASP A 4 -6.30 -4.18 -11.86
N GLU A 5 -7.00 -3.14 -12.31
CA GLU A 5 -7.98 -3.23 -13.38
C GLU A 5 -7.37 -3.56 -14.75
N ILE A 6 -6.07 -3.31 -14.96
CA ILE A 6 -5.39 -3.60 -16.22
C ILE A 6 -5.02 -5.07 -16.29
N SER A 7 -4.32 -5.58 -15.27
CA SER A 7 -3.92 -6.99 -15.25
C SER A 7 -5.05 -7.94 -14.81
N LYS A 8 -6.16 -7.39 -14.29
CA LYS A 8 -7.28 -8.11 -13.67
C LYS A 8 -6.83 -9.01 -12.51
N ARG A 9 -5.75 -8.62 -11.83
CA ARG A 9 -5.22 -9.33 -10.66
C ARG A 9 -5.63 -8.63 -9.38
N SER A 10 -5.98 -9.43 -8.39
CA SER A 10 -6.22 -8.97 -7.03
C SER A 10 -4.97 -9.21 -6.19
N HIS A 11 -4.59 -8.21 -5.42
CA HIS A 11 -3.40 -8.19 -4.59
C HIS A 11 -3.76 -8.04 -3.12
N ARG A 12 -3.12 -8.83 -2.27
CA ARG A 12 -3.23 -8.69 -0.81
C ARG A 12 -2.14 -7.74 -0.32
N LEU A 13 -2.55 -6.57 0.12
CA LEU A 13 -1.72 -5.65 0.90
C LEU A 13 -1.82 -5.98 2.39
N GLU A 14 -0.69 -6.09 3.05
CA GLU A 14 -0.58 -6.25 4.50
C GLU A 14 0.49 -5.28 5.03
N VAL A 15 0.15 -4.61 6.14
CA VAL A 15 1.08 -3.78 6.90
C VAL A 15 1.22 -4.43 8.26
N ALA A 16 2.41 -4.96 8.56
CA ALA A 16 2.70 -5.61 9.83
C ALA A 16 2.88 -4.58 10.96
N ASP A 17 2.85 -5.03 12.21
CA ASP A 17 2.99 -4.15 13.40
C ASP A 17 4.32 -3.38 13.44
N ASN A 18 5.37 -3.92 12.82
CA ASN A 18 6.67 -3.28 12.64
C ASN A 18 6.73 -2.34 11.42
N LEU A 19 5.59 -2.07 10.78
CA LEU A 19 5.42 -1.27 9.57
C LEU A 19 6.09 -1.86 8.32
N GLU A 20 6.48 -3.13 8.32
CA GLU A 20 6.85 -3.81 7.08
C GLU A 20 5.63 -4.00 6.18
N ILE A 21 5.80 -3.68 4.90
CA ILE A 21 4.77 -3.82 3.88
C ILE A 21 4.95 -5.15 3.15
N PHE A 22 3.86 -5.87 2.95
CA PHE A 22 3.81 -7.08 2.16
C PHE A 22 2.75 -6.95 1.06
N ILE A 23 3.11 -7.37 -0.15
CA ILE A 23 2.19 -7.52 -1.28
C ILE A 23 2.21 -9.00 -1.68
N ASP A 24 1.05 -9.64 -1.65
CA ASP A 24 0.87 -11.07 -1.92
C ASP A 24 1.80 -11.96 -1.07
N GLY A 25 1.97 -11.58 0.20
CA GLY A 25 2.83 -12.28 1.16
C GLY A 25 4.32 -12.08 0.94
N LYS A 26 4.74 -11.30 -0.06
CA LYS A 26 6.14 -10.95 -0.29
C LYS A 26 6.45 -9.61 0.35
N ARG A 27 7.51 -9.56 1.16
CA ARG A 27 7.98 -8.30 1.75
C ARG A 27 8.40 -7.35 0.63
N LEU A 28 7.84 -6.15 0.65
CA LEU A 28 8.27 -5.06 -0.19
C LEU A 28 9.49 -4.38 0.47
N PRO A 29 10.69 -4.43 -0.14
CA PRO A 29 11.86 -3.81 0.44
C PRO A 29 11.84 -2.29 0.24
N GLY A 30 12.09 -1.55 1.32
CA GLY A 30 12.06 -0.10 1.32
C GLY A 30 12.00 0.46 2.74
N LYS A 31 11.49 1.67 2.90
CA LYS A 31 11.42 2.37 4.18
C LYS A 31 10.20 3.27 4.34
N ILE A 32 9.70 3.26 5.58
CA ILE A 32 9.33 4.42 6.41
C ILE A 32 9.73 5.83 5.91
N VAL A 33 8.92 6.59 5.14
CA VAL A 33 9.19 8.03 4.91
C VAL A 33 8.45 8.89 5.92
N SER A 34 7.14 8.71 6.03
CA SER A 34 6.29 9.39 7.01
C SER A 34 5.10 8.53 7.40
N LEU A 35 4.57 8.79 8.59
CA LEU A 35 3.35 8.18 9.10
C LEU A 35 2.62 9.21 9.95
N ASP A 36 1.36 9.43 9.65
CA ASP A 36 0.44 10.19 10.48
C ASP A 36 -0.95 9.55 10.53
N ASN A 37 -1.94 10.27 11.04
CA ASN A 37 -3.31 9.75 11.22
C ASN A 37 -4.10 9.61 9.90
N ARG A 38 -3.55 10.08 8.78
CA ARG A 38 -4.17 10.10 7.46
C ARG A 38 -3.45 9.21 6.48
N GLU A 39 -2.14 9.11 6.58
CA GLU A 39 -1.35 8.36 5.60
C GLU A 39 -0.08 7.73 6.15
N LEU A 40 0.32 6.65 5.49
CA LEU A 40 1.65 6.05 5.57
C LEU A 40 2.32 6.22 4.20
N LEU A 41 3.45 6.91 4.17
CA LEU A 41 4.28 7.07 2.97
C LEU A 41 5.50 6.16 3.07
N PHE A 42 5.63 5.26 2.09
CA PHE A 42 6.70 4.29 1.98
C PHE A 42 7.51 4.55 0.70
N LEU A 43 8.83 4.51 0.80
CA LEU A 43 9.73 4.58 -0.35
C LEU A 43 10.32 3.21 -0.60
N ASP A 44 10.08 2.65 -1.78
CA ASP A 44 10.66 1.37 -2.17
C ASP A 44 12.15 1.50 -2.57
N ASN A 45 12.79 0.36 -2.81
CA ASN A 45 14.20 0.32 -3.23
C ASN A 45 14.45 0.77 -4.68
N TYR A 46 13.42 0.93 -5.50
CA TYR A 46 13.51 1.45 -6.86
C TYR A 46 13.40 2.98 -6.89
N GLY A 47 13.01 3.60 -5.78
CA GLY A 47 12.88 5.05 -5.63
C GLY A 47 11.45 5.56 -5.81
N TYR A 48 10.45 4.68 -5.82
CA TYR A 48 9.04 5.05 -5.96
C TYR A 48 8.32 5.02 -4.62
N HIS A 49 7.37 5.96 -4.48
CA HIS A 49 6.52 6.03 -3.31
C HIS A 49 5.27 5.16 -3.45
N LEU A 50 4.97 4.46 -2.36
CA LEU A 50 3.66 3.88 -2.09
C LEU A 50 3.05 4.64 -0.91
N ARG A 51 1.86 5.19 -1.13
CA ARG A 51 1.13 5.94 -0.10
C ARG A 51 -0.15 5.20 0.25
N ILE A 52 -0.27 4.78 1.50
CA ILE A 52 -1.47 4.12 2.03
C ILE A 52 -2.30 5.18 2.74
N ASP A 53 -3.48 5.48 2.20
CA ASP A 53 -4.43 6.40 2.80
C ASP A 53 -5.30 5.70 3.83
N ALA A 54 -5.60 6.41 4.92
CA ALA A 54 -6.44 5.95 5.99
C ALA A 54 -7.48 7.00 6.40
N VAL A 55 -8.68 6.52 6.72
CA VAL A 55 -9.74 7.30 7.35
C VAL A 55 -10.15 6.61 8.63
N ASN A 56 -10.18 7.34 9.74
CA ASN A 56 -10.45 6.78 11.08
C ASN A 56 -9.52 5.59 11.42
N GLN A 57 -8.23 5.70 11.09
CA GLN A 57 -7.21 4.65 11.29
C GLN A 57 -7.47 3.35 10.49
N LEU A 58 -8.39 3.37 9.52
CA LEU A 58 -8.64 2.25 8.62
C LEU A 58 -8.09 2.58 7.23
N PRO A 59 -7.19 1.76 6.67
CA PRO A 59 -6.72 1.92 5.29
C PRO A 59 -7.87 1.86 4.29
N ILE A 60 -7.91 2.81 3.35
CA ILE A 60 -8.96 2.94 2.34
C ILE A 60 -8.44 2.88 0.90
N SER A 61 -7.18 3.23 0.65
CA SER A 61 -6.57 3.15 -0.67
C SER A 61 -5.05 3.05 -0.59
N VAL A 62 -4.45 2.59 -1.68
CA VAL A 62 -3.00 2.66 -1.92
C VAL A 62 -2.74 3.41 -3.22
N TYR A 63 -1.92 4.45 -3.19
CA TYR A 63 -1.36 5.11 -4.36
C TYR A 63 0.01 4.54 -4.67
N ASP A 64 0.24 4.16 -5.93
CA ASP A 64 1.50 3.68 -6.48
C ASP A 64 2.06 4.73 -7.46
N GLU A 65 3.20 5.32 -7.12
CA GLU A 65 3.86 6.34 -7.94
C GLU A 65 4.44 5.78 -9.25
N ALA A 66 4.86 4.50 -9.27
CA ALA A 66 5.45 3.91 -10.47
C ALA A 66 4.42 3.78 -11.60
N ASP A 67 3.18 3.48 -11.24
CA ASP A 67 2.05 3.34 -12.17
C ASP A 67 1.19 4.62 -12.29
N ASP A 68 1.45 5.61 -11.43
CA ASP A 68 0.61 6.81 -11.20
C ASP A 68 -0.87 6.46 -10.99
N ARG A 69 -1.16 5.58 -10.03
CA ARG A 69 -2.50 5.02 -9.80
C ARG A 69 -2.90 4.93 -8.35
N VAL A 70 -4.19 5.11 -8.11
CA VAL A 70 -4.83 4.87 -6.81
C VAL A 70 -5.69 3.61 -6.91
N TYR A 71 -5.45 2.66 -6.00
CA TYR A 71 -6.22 1.45 -5.87
C TYR A 71 -7.06 1.48 -4.58
N PRO A 72 -8.39 1.42 -4.66
CA PRO A 72 -9.24 1.27 -3.48
C PRO A 72 -8.94 -0.03 -2.74
N LEU A 73 -8.90 0.03 -1.40
CA LEU A 73 -8.72 -1.13 -0.55
C LEU A 73 -10.07 -1.68 -0.09
N GLU A 74 -10.22 -2.99 -0.26
CA GLU A 74 -11.33 -3.77 0.27
C GLU A 74 -10.84 -4.64 1.42
N LYS A 75 -11.68 -4.84 2.44
CA LYS A 75 -11.38 -5.78 3.53
C LYS A 75 -11.30 -7.21 2.96
N LEU A 76 -10.39 -8.02 3.47
CA LEU A 76 -10.49 -9.46 3.26
C LEU A 76 -11.76 -9.95 4.00
N ASN A 77 -12.65 -10.61 3.27
CA ASN A 77 -13.77 -11.35 3.83
C ASN A 77 -13.32 -12.71 4.35
#